data_AF-A0A1V5B4H0-F1
#
_entry.id   AF-A0A1V5B4H0-F1
#
_cell.length_a   1.000
_cell.length_b   1.000
_cell.length_c   1.000
_cell.angle_alpha   90.00
_cell.angle_beta   90.00
_cell.angle_gamma   90.00
#
_symmetry.space_group_name_H-M   'P 1'
#
loop_
_entity.id
_entity.type
_entity.pdbx_description
1 polymer ?
#
loop_
_entity_poly.entity_id
_entity_poly.type
_entity_poly.pdbx_seq_one_letter_code
_entity_poly.pdbx_strand_id
1 'polypeptide(L)'
;MFSQVYCHHVRRIYDIHLKDFLKSWLPGGVFSTSIEELLRMTDSEVTQELSKAARDENHPGFDSARCIAKRVHFRLLYQRTREDLEKNRESGKAVFIAACKEFGESEVRHDTYIQKGSGLNFPVIARDGRIFSSLSRSETIEKVPVVAIDYVYISPVCRKRAETWREKNLTRIISSKEGVEE
;
A
#
# COMPACT_ATOMS: atom_id res chain seq x y z
N MET A 1 -6.01 -11.63 10.35
CA MET A 1 -6.88 -10.86 9.43
C MET A 1 -6.22 -9.58 8.89
N PHE A 2 -5.94 -8.56 9.71
CA PHE A 2 -5.57 -7.24 9.17
C PHE A 2 -4.29 -7.24 8.31
N SER A 3 -3.19 -7.80 8.83
CA SER A 3 -1.94 -7.95 8.06
C SER A 3 -2.05 -8.91 6.88
N GLN A 4 -2.80 -10.01 7.04
CA GLN A 4 -2.90 -11.11 6.06
C GLN A 4 -3.83 -10.81 4.88
N VAL A 5 -4.87 -9.99 5.08
CA VAL A 5 -5.91 -9.72 4.07
C VAL A 5 -5.89 -8.25 3.68
N TYR A 6 -6.17 -7.34 4.62
CA TYR A 6 -6.33 -5.91 4.31
C TYR A 6 -5.02 -5.23 3.91
N CYS A 7 -3.92 -5.60 4.57
CA CYS A 7 -2.58 -5.11 4.27
C CYS A 7 -1.77 -6.07 3.39
N HIS A 8 -2.39 -7.08 2.78
CA HIS A 8 -1.67 -7.98 1.88
C HIS A 8 -1.12 -7.20 0.69
N HIS A 9 0.18 -7.31 0.41
CA HIS A 9 0.86 -6.49 -0.60
C HIS A 9 0.20 -6.56 -2.00
N VAL A 10 -0.27 -7.75 -2.44
CA VAL A 10 -1.01 -7.89 -3.71
C VAL A 10 -2.31 -7.08 -3.71
N ARG A 11 -3.08 -7.11 -2.61
CA ARG A 11 -4.32 -6.34 -2.50
C ARG A 11 -4.02 -4.84 -2.53
N ARG A 12 -2.98 -4.41 -1.81
CA ARG A 12 -2.56 -3.01 -1.71
C ARG A 12 -2.11 -2.43 -3.05
N ILE A 13 -1.36 -3.19 -3.86
CA ILE A 13 -0.97 -2.71 -5.18
C ILE A 13 -2.16 -2.64 -6.15
N TYR A 14 -3.15 -3.54 -6.05
CA TYR A 14 -4.40 -3.38 -6.81
C TYR A 14 -5.18 -2.13 -6.40
N ASP A 15 -5.22 -1.77 -5.11
CA ASP A 15 -5.84 -0.50 -4.69
C ASP A 15 -5.15 0.71 -5.31
N ILE A 16 -3.82 0.69 -5.46
CA ILE A 16 -3.07 1.78 -6.10
C ILE A 16 -3.45 1.87 -7.57
N HIS A 17 -3.42 0.75 -8.30
CA HIS A 17 -3.86 0.74 -9.71
C HIS A 17 -5.31 1.20 -9.86
N LEU A 18 -6.20 0.79 -8.95
CA LEU A 18 -7.59 1.24 -8.99
C LEU A 18 -7.72 2.74 -8.71
N LYS A 19 -6.99 3.27 -7.72
CA LYS A 19 -6.96 4.73 -7.45
C LYS A 19 -6.45 5.52 -8.64
N ASP A 20 -5.37 5.06 -9.28
CA ASP A 20 -4.80 5.72 -10.46
C ASP A 20 -5.76 5.67 -11.66
N PHE A 21 -6.45 4.53 -11.84
CA PHE A 21 -7.51 4.41 -12.85
C PHE A 21 -8.68 5.35 -12.58
N LEU A 22 -9.22 5.37 -11.35
CA LEU A 22 -10.34 6.24 -11.00
C LEU A 22 -9.99 7.73 -11.15
N LYS A 23 -8.77 8.12 -10.77
CA LYS A 23 -8.29 9.51 -10.95
C LYS A 23 -8.19 9.92 -12.42
N SER A 24 -7.85 9.00 -13.32
CA SER A 24 -7.71 9.28 -14.75
C SER A 24 -9.03 9.19 -15.52
N TRP A 25 -9.96 8.35 -15.05
CA TRP A 25 -11.27 8.18 -15.69
C TRP A 25 -12.31 9.20 -15.21
N LEU A 26 -12.40 9.45 -13.90
CA LEU A 26 -13.46 10.29 -13.35
C LEU A 26 -13.26 11.77 -13.70
N PRO A 27 -14.34 12.54 -13.92
CA PRO A 27 -14.25 13.99 -14.10
C PRO A 27 -13.53 14.66 -12.92
N GLY A 28 -12.42 15.35 -13.19
CA GLY A 28 -11.61 15.97 -12.14
C GLY A 28 -10.91 14.97 -11.19
N GLY A 29 -10.93 13.68 -11.53
CA GLY A 29 -10.30 12.60 -10.76
C GLY A 29 -10.97 12.30 -9.41
N VAL A 30 -12.22 12.71 -9.24
CA VAL A 30 -13.00 12.53 -8.00
C VAL A 30 -14.38 12.00 -8.31
N PHE A 31 -14.98 11.29 -7.34
CA PHE A 31 -16.40 10.95 -7.44
C PHE A 31 -17.25 12.22 -7.37
N SER A 32 -18.42 12.15 -8.00
CA SER A 32 -19.40 13.24 -7.93
C SER A 32 -19.80 13.52 -6.48
N THR A 33 -20.06 14.80 -6.20
CA THR A 33 -20.63 15.25 -4.92
C THR A 33 -22.17 15.23 -4.94
N SER A 34 -22.81 14.99 -6.09
CA SER A 34 -24.24 14.72 -6.16
C SER A 34 -24.53 13.35 -5.55
N ILE A 35 -25.51 13.30 -4.66
CA ILE A 35 -25.96 12.08 -4.00
C ILE A 35 -26.51 11.11 -5.04
N GLU A 36 -27.29 11.62 -5.99
CA GLU A 36 -27.94 10.81 -7.03
C GLU A 36 -26.91 10.16 -7.94
N GLU A 37 -25.87 10.89 -8.34
CA GLU A 37 -24.77 10.35 -9.16
C GLU A 37 -23.91 9.36 -8.36
N LEU A 38 -23.63 9.66 -7.09
CA LEU A 38 -22.87 8.76 -6.23
C LEU A 38 -23.60 7.43 -5.97
N LEU A 39 -24.91 7.48 -5.73
CA LEU A 39 -25.73 6.27 -5.50
C LEU A 39 -25.89 5.41 -6.76
N ARG A 40 -25.77 6.00 -7.95
CA ARG A 40 -25.76 5.26 -9.22
C ARG A 40 -24.43 4.58 -9.50
N MET A 41 -23.35 5.04 -8.88
CA MET A 41 -22.03 4.45 -9.10
C MET A 41 -21.90 3.15 -8.30
N THR A 42 -21.79 2.02 -9.01
CA THR A 42 -21.54 0.71 -8.42
C THR A 42 -20.29 0.08 -9.02
N ASP A 43 -19.90 -1.08 -8.49
CA ASP A 43 -18.81 -1.87 -9.05
C ASP A 43 -19.06 -2.25 -10.52
N SER A 44 -20.32 -2.30 -10.98
CA SER A 44 -20.66 -2.65 -12.36
C SER A 44 -20.16 -1.58 -13.34
N GLU A 45 -20.42 -0.30 -13.06
CA GLU A 45 -19.97 0.83 -13.89
C GLU A 45 -18.44 0.88 -13.93
N VAL A 46 -17.80 0.75 -12.76
CA VAL A 46 -16.34 0.76 -12.63
C VAL A 46 -15.72 -0.42 -13.38
N THR A 47 -16.27 -1.63 -13.24
CA THR A 47 -15.75 -2.84 -13.89
C THR A 47 -15.96 -2.82 -15.39
N GLN A 48 -17.12 -2.33 -15.86
CA GLN A 48 -17.38 -2.16 -17.28
C GLN A 48 -16.36 -1.20 -17.89
N GLU A 49 -16.10 -0.07 -17.22
CA GLU A 49 -15.15 0.90 -17.74
C GLU A 49 -13.71 0.41 -17.69
N LEU A 50 -13.29 -0.25 -16.60
CA LEU A 50 -11.98 -0.92 -16.52
C LEU A 50 -11.78 -1.89 -17.70
N SER A 51 -12.81 -2.65 -18.07
CA SER A 51 -12.72 -3.57 -19.20
C SER A 51 -12.61 -2.87 -20.55
N LYS A 52 -13.24 -1.71 -20.74
CA LYS A 52 -13.10 -0.90 -21.96
C LYS A 52 -11.70 -0.29 -22.02
N ALA A 53 -11.31 0.41 -20.95
CA ALA A 53 -10.03 1.06 -20.82
C ALA A 53 -8.86 0.11 -21.02
N ALA A 54 -8.93 -1.14 -20.51
CA ALA A 54 -7.86 -2.12 -20.69
C ALA A 54 -7.64 -2.60 -22.15
N ARG A 55 -8.54 -2.24 -23.07
CA ARG A 55 -8.50 -2.60 -24.51
C ARG A 55 -8.21 -1.42 -25.42
N ASP A 56 -8.24 -0.19 -24.91
CA ASP A 56 -8.00 1.03 -25.67
C ASP A 56 -6.75 1.75 -25.15
N GLU A 57 -5.67 1.70 -25.93
CA GLU A 57 -4.39 2.32 -25.58
C GLU A 57 -4.47 3.86 -25.47
N ASN A 58 -5.49 4.48 -26.06
CA ASN A 58 -5.70 5.92 -25.98
C ASN A 58 -6.54 6.33 -24.76
N HIS A 59 -7.11 5.37 -24.03
CA HIS A 59 -7.88 5.67 -22.84
C HIS A 59 -6.94 6.18 -21.73
N PRO A 60 -7.26 7.29 -21.04
CA PRO A 60 -6.36 7.90 -20.04
C PRO A 60 -5.99 6.96 -18.88
N GLY A 61 -6.88 6.03 -18.54
CA GLY A 61 -6.65 4.99 -17.53
C GLY A 61 -6.10 3.66 -18.06
N PHE A 62 -5.63 3.58 -19.31
CA PHE A 62 -5.22 2.33 -19.97
C PHE A 62 -4.23 1.49 -19.14
N ASP A 63 -3.13 2.10 -18.69
CA ASP A 63 -2.06 1.35 -18.00
C ASP A 63 -2.55 0.70 -16.70
N SER A 64 -3.26 1.47 -15.87
CA SER A 64 -3.83 1.00 -14.60
C SER A 64 -4.91 -0.06 -14.83
N ALA A 65 -5.80 0.16 -15.81
CA ALA A 65 -6.84 -0.80 -16.18
C ALA A 65 -6.24 -2.12 -16.69
N ARG A 66 -5.20 -2.05 -17.52
CA ARG A 66 -4.44 -3.20 -18.01
C ARG A 66 -3.82 -4.00 -16.86
N CYS A 67 -3.20 -3.32 -15.88
CA CYS A 67 -2.64 -3.95 -14.69
C CYS A 67 -3.69 -4.76 -13.91
N ILE A 68 -4.90 -4.22 -13.77
CA ILE A 68 -6.02 -4.87 -13.09
C ILE A 68 -6.55 -6.05 -13.93
N ALA A 69 -7.01 -5.78 -15.14
CA ALA A 69 -7.72 -6.74 -15.99
C ALA A 69 -6.85 -7.93 -16.40
N LYS A 70 -5.58 -7.68 -16.77
CA LYS A 70 -4.65 -8.74 -17.21
C LYS A 70 -3.83 -9.33 -16.06
N ARG A 71 -4.08 -8.92 -14.82
CA ARG A 71 -3.32 -9.32 -13.61
C ARG A 71 -1.81 -9.09 -13.72
N VAL A 72 -1.42 -8.05 -14.46
CA VAL A 72 -0.02 -7.59 -14.63
C VAL A 72 0.32 -6.45 -13.67
N HIS A 73 -0.14 -6.58 -12.42
CA HIS A 73 0.18 -5.63 -11.35
C HIS A 73 1.67 -5.65 -10.97
N PHE A 74 2.14 -4.54 -10.42
CA PHE A 74 3.52 -4.39 -9.98
C PHE A 74 3.85 -5.40 -8.86
N ARG A 75 5.08 -5.91 -8.87
CA ARG A 75 5.54 -6.94 -7.94
C ARG A 75 6.26 -6.33 -6.77
N LEU A 76 6.21 -7.01 -5.63
CA LEU A 76 6.89 -6.58 -4.41
C LEU A 76 8.40 -6.60 -4.64
N LEU A 77 9.04 -5.43 -4.55
CA LEU A 77 10.48 -5.27 -4.58
C LEU A 77 11.05 -5.27 -3.16
N TYR A 78 10.39 -4.58 -2.24
CA TYR A 78 10.83 -4.45 -0.86
C TYR A 78 9.64 -4.46 0.10
N GLN A 79 9.85 -5.06 1.26
CA GLN A 79 8.97 -5.00 2.41
C GLN A 79 9.84 -4.73 3.64
N ARG A 80 9.41 -3.80 4.49
CA ARG A 80 10.10 -3.52 5.75
C ARG A 80 10.28 -4.76 6.63
N THR A 81 11.43 -4.83 7.27
CA THR A 81 11.77 -5.82 8.30
C THR A 81 12.18 -5.09 9.58
N ARG A 82 12.20 -5.78 10.72
CA ARG A 82 12.61 -5.17 11.99
C ARG A 82 14.09 -4.79 11.95
N GLU A 83 14.89 -5.66 11.35
CA GLU A 83 16.34 -5.54 11.19
C GLU A 83 16.69 -4.31 10.35
N ASP A 84 15.91 -4.03 9.30
CA ASP A 84 16.10 -2.84 8.48
C ASP A 84 15.71 -1.57 9.23
N LEU A 85 14.62 -1.58 10.00
CA LEU A 85 14.16 -0.43 10.78
C LEU A 85 15.13 -0.06 11.90
N GLU A 86 15.82 -1.05 12.49
CA GLU A 86 16.88 -0.83 13.48
C GLU A 86 18.09 -0.09 12.87
N LYS A 87 18.37 -0.28 11.57
CA LYS A 87 19.44 0.41 10.84
C LYS A 87 18.99 1.76 10.30
N ASN A 88 17.81 1.81 9.69
CA ASN A 88 17.22 2.99 9.08
C ASN A 88 15.70 2.94 9.20
N ARG A 89 15.13 3.87 9.99
CA ARG A 89 13.68 3.97 10.21
C ARG A 89 12.90 4.29 8.93
N GLU A 90 13.56 4.91 7.95
CA GLU A 90 13.01 5.30 6.65
C GLU A 90 13.47 4.34 5.53
N SER A 91 13.78 3.08 5.86
CA SER A 91 14.35 2.11 4.92
C SER A 91 13.51 1.94 3.65
N GLY A 92 12.18 1.89 3.74
CA GLY A 92 11.33 1.76 2.56
C GLY A 92 11.32 3.01 1.68
N LYS A 93 11.34 4.21 2.26
CA LYS A 93 11.50 5.47 1.52
C LYS A 93 12.86 5.54 0.82
N ALA A 94 13.94 5.14 1.50
CA ALA A 94 15.27 5.09 0.91
C ALA A 94 15.34 4.13 -0.29
N VAL A 95 14.75 2.93 -0.15
CA VAL A 95 14.66 1.96 -1.25
C VAL A 95 13.80 2.49 -2.39
N PHE A 96 12.67 3.15 -2.11
CA PHE A 96 11.83 3.78 -3.13
C PHE A 96 12.58 4.83 -3.94
N ILE A 97 13.28 5.76 -3.28
CA ILE A 97 14.05 6.82 -3.95
C ILE A 97 15.16 6.20 -4.81
N ALA A 98 15.90 5.25 -4.27
CA ALA A 98 16.96 4.58 -5.01
C ALA A 98 16.42 3.79 -6.23
N ALA A 99 15.28 3.12 -6.07
CA ALA A 99 14.63 2.40 -7.17
C ALA A 99 14.10 3.37 -8.24
N CYS A 100 13.52 4.51 -7.87
CA CYS A 100 13.07 5.52 -8.83
C CYS A 100 14.23 6.05 -9.67
N LYS A 101 15.39 6.30 -9.05
CA LYS A 101 16.61 6.73 -9.76
C LYS A 101 17.10 5.70 -10.78
N GLU A 102 16.94 4.41 -10.51
CA GLU A 102 17.40 3.32 -11.37
C GLU A 102 16.39 2.93 -12.47
N PHE A 103 15.10 2.87 -12.13
CA PHE A 103 14.05 2.29 -12.99
C PHE A 103 13.07 3.32 -13.56
N GLY A 104 13.09 4.55 -13.05
CA GLY A 104 12.11 5.61 -13.39
C GLY A 104 10.90 5.61 -12.45
N GLU A 105 10.37 6.81 -12.18
CA GLU A 105 9.24 7.00 -11.24
C GLU A 105 7.96 6.30 -11.69
N SER A 106 7.71 6.21 -13.00
CA SER A 106 6.54 5.50 -13.54
C SER A 106 6.56 4.01 -13.24
N GLU A 107 7.74 3.41 -13.10
CA GLU A 107 7.94 1.97 -12.93
C GLU A 107 7.94 1.51 -11.47
N VAL A 108 7.92 2.44 -10.51
CA VAL A 108 8.01 2.15 -9.08
C VAL A 108 6.79 2.71 -8.34
N ARG A 109 6.30 1.99 -7.32
CA ARG A 109 5.26 2.50 -6.40
C ARG A 109 5.68 2.28 -4.95
N HIS A 110 5.30 3.20 -4.08
CA HIS A 110 5.52 3.12 -2.64
C HIS A 110 4.19 3.14 -1.91
N ASP A 111 4.03 2.29 -0.90
CA ASP A 111 2.83 2.22 -0.09
C ASP A 111 3.19 2.00 1.38
N THR A 112 2.74 2.92 2.21
CA THR A 112 2.92 2.85 3.65
C THR A 112 1.58 2.91 4.34
N TYR A 113 1.49 2.20 5.45
CA TYR A 113 0.33 2.27 6.33
C TYR A 113 0.76 1.96 7.75
N ILE A 114 0.28 2.77 8.68
CA ILE A 114 0.41 2.53 10.12
C ILE A 114 -1.00 2.62 10.69
N GLN A 115 -1.41 1.57 11.40
CA GLN A 115 -2.69 1.57 12.09
C GLN A 115 -2.73 2.74 13.09
N LYS A 116 -3.72 3.60 12.94
CA LYS A 116 -3.98 4.71 13.86
C LYS A 116 -4.68 4.16 15.11
N GLY A 117 -4.17 4.52 16.30
CA GLY A 117 -4.68 4.07 17.59
C GLY A 117 -3.92 2.87 18.15
N SER A 118 -3.80 2.80 19.49
CA SER A 118 -3.24 1.67 20.22
C SER A 118 -4.29 0.57 20.43
N GLY A 119 -3.91 -0.51 21.14
CA GLY A 119 -4.73 -1.71 21.35
C GLY A 119 -6.18 -1.42 21.74
N LEU A 120 -7.07 -2.35 21.38
CA LEU A 120 -8.52 -2.26 21.62
C LEU A 120 -8.80 -2.03 23.11
N ASN A 121 -9.07 -0.77 23.47
CA ASN A 121 -9.46 -0.37 24.82
C ASN A 121 -10.99 -0.42 24.95
N PHE A 122 -11.48 -1.37 25.72
CA PHE A 122 -12.90 -1.53 26.00
C PHE A 122 -13.10 -1.84 27.49
N PRO A 123 -14.26 -1.48 28.07
CA PRO A 123 -14.52 -1.73 29.48
C PRO A 123 -14.71 -3.23 29.76
N VAL A 124 -14.17 -3.69 30.87
CA VAL A 124 -14.31 -5.05 31.41
C VAL A 124 -14.91 -4.96 32.81
N ILE A 125 -16.06 -5.60 33.01
CA ILE A 125 -16.71 -5.69 34.31
C ILE A 125 -16.10 -6.87 35.08
N ALA A 126 -15.52 -6.58 36.24
CA ALA A 126 -15.01 -7.60 37.15
C ALA A 126 -16.11 -8.16 38.05
N ARG A 127 -15.82 -9.26 38.75
CA ARG A 127 -16.78 -9.94 39.64
C ARG A 127 -17.23 -9.07 40.82
N ASP A 128 -16.43 -8.10 41.23
CA ASP A 128 -16.75 -7.11 42.26
C ASP A 128 -17.62 -5.95 41.73
N GLY A 129 -18.07 -6.03 40.47
CA GLY A 129 -18.88 -5.02 39.80
C GLY A 129 -18.10 -3.80 39.31
N ARG A 130 -16.79 -3.72 39.58
CA ARG A 130 -15.96 -2.59 39.13
C ARG A 130 -15.62 -2.73 37.65
N ILE A 131 -15.53 -1.59 36.97
CA ILE A 131 -15.17 -1.50 35.55
C ILE A 131 -13.68 -1.19 35.44
N PHE A 132 -12.98 -1.96 34.61
CA PHE A 132 -11.57 -1.79 34.30
C PHE A 132 -11.36 -1.65 32.80
N SER A 133 -10.22 -1.11 32.38
CA SER A 133 -9.81 -1.18 30.97
C SER A 133 -9.34 -2.59 30.61
N SER A 134 -9.68 -3.07 29.41
CA SER A 134 -9.13 -4.30 28.83
C SER A 134 -7.60 -4.33 28.84
N LEU A 135 -6.95 -3.19 28.58
CA LEU A 135 -5.50 -3.05 28.57
C LEU A 135 -4.90 -3.26 29.96
N SER A 136 -5.55 -2.74 31.01
CA SER A 136 -5.10 -2.92 32.40
C SER A 136 -5.29 -4.33 32.95
N ARG A 137 -6.17 -5.14 32.33
CA ARG A 137 -6.55 -6.47 32.80
C ARG A 137 -5.90 -7.61 32.00
N SER A 138 -5.36 -7.32 30.83
CA SER A 138 -4.75 -8.32 29.96
C SER A 138 -3.47 -7.79 29.32
N GLU A 139 -2.34 -8.29 29.82
CA GLU A 139 -1.02 -8.07 29.25
C GLU A 139 -0.96 -8.52 27.77
N THR A 140 -1.70 -9.57 27.41
CA THR A 140 -1.80 -10.03 26.02
C THR A 140 -2.42 -8.98 25.10
N ILE A 141 -3.51 -8.33 25.52
CA ILE A 141 -4.19 -7.30 24.73
C ILE A 141 -3.31 -6.04 24.65
N GLU A 142 -2.65 -5.68 25.75
CA GLU A 142 -1.72 -4.56 25.81
C GLU A 142 -0.56 -4.72 24.82
N LYS A 143 -0.03 -5.94 24.68
CA LYS A 143 1.13 -6.26 23.83
C LYS A 143 0.79 -6.62 22.39
N VAL A 144 -0.48 -6.50 21.96
CA VAL A 144 -0.82 -6.76 20.55
C VAL A 144 -0.09 -5.76 19.65
N PRO A 145 0.72 -6.24 18.69
CA PRO A 145 1.51 -5.35 17.86
C PRO A 145 0.62 -4.49 16.95
N VAL A 146 1.00 -3.23 16.81
CA VAL A 146 0.38 -2.31 15.84
C VAL A 146 0.75 -2.79 14.43
N VAL A 147 -0.25 -2.91 13.56
CA VAL A 147 0.02 -3.24 12.16
C VAL A 147 0.61 -2.03 11.48
N ALA A 148 1.79 -2.20 10.93
CA ALA A 148 2.34 -1.27 9.99
C ALA A 148 3.02 -1.99 8.82
N ILE A 149 2.99 -1.37 7.65
CA ILE A 149 3.56 -1.86 6.41
C ILE A 149 4.29 -0.73 5.71
N ASP A 150 5.28 -1.12 4.92
CA ASP A 150 6.03 -0.27 4.02
C ASP A 150 6.50 -1.16 2.88
N TYR A 151 5.90 -0.93 1.72
CA TYR A 151 6.08 -1.73 0.52
C TYR A 151 6.58 -0.87 -0.63
N VAL A 152 7.62 -1.34 -1.30
CA VAL A 152 8.04 -0.81 -2.60
C VAL A 152 7.71 -1.85 -3.66
N TYR A 153 7.05 -1.43 -4.71
CA TYR A 153 6.67 -2.26 -5.84
C TYR A 153 7.41 -1.84 -7.10
N ILE A 154 7.64 -2.79 -7.99
CA ILE A 154 8.26 -2.60 -9.30
C ILE A 154 7.37 -3.15 -10.41
N SER A 155 7.31 -2.43 -11.53
CA SER A 155 6.67 -2.86 -12.76
C SER A 155 7.13 -4.26 -13.19
N PRO A 156 6.23 -5.11 -13.73
CA PRO A 156 6.60 -6.43 -14.23
C PRO A 156 7.70 -6.40 -15.31
N VAL A 157 7.78 -5.32 -16.08
CA VAL A 157 8.77 -5.15 -17.16
C VAL A 157 10.19 -5.08 -16.59
N CYS A 158 10.37 -4.39 -15.46
CA CYS A 158 11.66 -4.19 -14.80
C CYS A 158 12.01 -5.31 -13.81
N ARG A 159 11.09 -6.26 -13.55
CA ARG A 159 11.18 -7.21 -12.43
C ARG A 159 12.52 -7.94 -12.32
N LYS A 160 12.95 -8.63 -13.40
CA LYS A 160 14.18 -9.43 -13.37
C LYS A 160 15.41 -8.58 -13.04
N ARG A 161 15.51 -7.41 -13.67
CA ARG A 161 16.61 -6.46 -13.43
C ARG A 161 16.56 -5.91 -12.00
N ALA A 162 15.36 -5.63 -11.49
CA ALA A 162 15.15 -5.13 -10.14
C ALA A 162 15.47 -6.15 -9.05
N GLU A 163 15.21 -7.44 -9.27
CA GLU A 163 15.62 -8.53 -8.36
C GLU A 163 17.16 -8.55 -8.20
N THR A 164 17.91 -8.56 -9.30
CA THR A 164 19.38 -8.51 -9.27
C THR A 164 19.92 -7.20 -8.68
N TRP A 165 19.30 -6.06 -9.01
CA TRP A 165 19.69 -4.76 -8.45
C TRP A 165 19.50 -4.73 -6.94
N ARG A 166 18.37 -5.25 -6.44
CA ARG A 166 18.05 -5.31 -5.01
C ARG A 166 19.10 -6.13 -4.27
N GLU A 167 19.44 -7.32 -4.73
CA GLU A 167 20.43 -8.18 -4.08
C GLU A 167 21.78 -7.48 -3.88
N LYS A 168 22.21 -6.69 -4.88
CA LYS A 168 23.49 -5.96 -4.85
C LYS A 168 23.45 -4.69 -4.01
N ASN A 169 22.31 -4.00 -3.96
CA ASN A 169 22.24 -2.63 -3.44
C ASN A 169 21.49 -2.49 -2.12
N LEU A 170 20.60 -3.42 -1.76
CA LEU A 170 19.67 -3.24 -0.64
C LEU A 170 20.38 -2.94 0.68
N THR A 171 21.38 -3.75 1.05
CA THR A 171 22.14 -3.57 2.29
C THR A 171 22.84 -2.21 2.33
N ARG A 172 23.40 -1.77 1.19
CA ARG A 172 24.06 -0.46 1.07
C ARG A 172 23.04 0.67 1.24
N ILE A 173 21.91 0.61 0.54
CA ILE A 173 20.85 1.63 0.60
C ILE A 173 20.31 1.78 2.03
N ILE A 174 20.09 0.66 2.73
CA ILE A 174 19.55 0.69 4.10
C ILE A 174 20.59 1.18 5.11
N SER A 175 21.88 0.88 4.89
CA SER A 175 22.95 1.26 5.81
C SER A 175 23.46 2.69 5.57
N SER A 176 23.27 3.23 4.37
CA SER A 176 23.58 4.61 4.04
C SER A 176 22.63 5.54 4.79
N LYS A 177 23.16 6.30 5.76
CA LYS A 177 22.45 7.38 6.47
C LYS A 177 22.15 8.62 5.61
N GLU A 178 22.29 8.53 4.30
CA GLU A 178 22.05 9.65 3.39
C GLU A 178 20.58 9.68 3.00
N GLY A 179 19.82 10.64 3.56
CA GLY A 179 18.53 11.01 2.97
C GLY A 179 17.46 11.57 3.89
N VAL A 180 17.78 12.55 4.75
CA VAL A 180 16.81 13.60 5.13
C VAL A 180 17.60 14.91 5.26
N GLU A 181 17.83 15.59 4.14
CA GLU A 181 17.88 17.06 4.18
C GLU A 181 16.42 17.53 4.10
N GLU A 182 16.04 18.39 5.05
CA GLU A 182 14.71 19.00 5.22
C GLU A 182 14.30 19.88 4.03
#